data_AF-A0A2M7EGJ6-F1
#
_entry.id   AF-A0A2M7EGJ6-F1
#
_cell.length_a   1.000
_cell.length_b   1.000
_cell.length_c   1.000
_cell.angle_alpha   90.00
_cell.angle_beta   90.00
_cell.angle_gamma   90.00
#
_symmetry.space_group_name_H-M   'P 1'
#
loop_
_entity.id
_entity.type
_entity.pdbx_description
1 polymer ?
#
loop_
_entity_poly.entity_id
_entity_poly.type
_entity_poly.pdbx_seq_one_letter_code
_entity_poly.pdbx_strand_id
1 'polypeptide(L)' 'MPVLKYKTFEDAEKNLWNFAADDNYFKMVLSLNSTMFKQTIVRDFPHGVHKYKFLKDAQKEMENWLMKRA' A
#
# COMPACT_ATOMS: atom_id res chain seq x y z
N MET A 1 14.88 10.98 -8.11
CA MET A 1 14.45 9.78 -8.87
C MET A 1 15.63 9.35 -9.73
N PRO A 2 16.10 8.10 -9.67
CA PRO A 2 17.18 7.63 -10.55
C PRO A 2 16.71 7.67 -12.01
N VAL A 3 17.54 8.25 -12.89
CA VAL A 3 17.29 8.27 -14.34
C VAL A 3 17.91 7.01 -14.93
N LEU A 4 17.08 6.07 -15.36
CA LEU A 4 17.52 4.82 -15.98
C LEU A 4 17.69 5.04 -17.49
N LYS A 5 18.84 4.62 -18.04
CA LYS A 5 19.14 4.69 -19.47
C LYS A 5 18.97 3.30 -20.07
N TYR A 6 18.11 3.19 -21.08
CA TYR A 6 17.87 1.95 -21.82
C TYR A 6 18.48 2.04 -23.21
N LYS A 7 18.94 0.89 -23.73
CA LYS A 7 19.55 0.80 -25.05
C LYS A 7 18.48 0.65 -26.15
N THR A 8 17.36 0.01 -25.83
CA THR A 8 16.25 -0.22 -26.75
C THR A 8 14.92 0.14 -26.10
N PHE A 9 13.89 0.32 -26.94
CA PHE A 9 12.52 0.56 -26.46
C PHE A 9 11.93 -0.68 -25.77
N GLU A 10 12.23 -1.89 -26.26
CA GLU A 10 11.73 -3.11 -25.61
C GLU A 10 12.27 -3.28 -24.18
N ASP A 11 13.51 -2.87 -23.92
CA ASP A 11 14.10 -2.94 -22.56
C ASP A 11 13.43 -1.94 -21.62
N ALA A 12 13.07 -0.76 -22.12
CA ALA A 12 12.33 0.23 -21.36
C ALA A 12 10.91 -0.26 -21.04
N GLU A 13 10.23 -0.86 -22.02
CA GLU A 13 8.90 -1.43 -21.84
C GLU A 13 8.92 -2.59 -20.84
N LYS A 14 9.87 -3.50 -20.94
CA LYS A 14 10.05 -4.61 -19.99
C LYS A 14 10.43 -4.17 -18.58
N ASN A 15 11.03 -3.00 -18.40
CA ASN A 15 11.35 -2.47 -17.08
C ASN A 15 10.17 -1.68 -16.48
N LEU A 16 9.39 -1.01 -17.34
CA LEU A 16 8.17 -0.30 -16.93
C LEU A 16 7.11 -1.28 -16.40
N TRP A 17 7.03 -2.45 -17.03
CA TRP A 17 6.16 -3.54 -16.63
C TRP A 17 6.93 -4.46 -15.69
N ASN A 18 6.47 -4.61 -14.45
CA ASN A 18 7.18 -5.42 -13.46
C ASN A 18 6.97 -6.93 -13.75
N PHE A 19 7.63 -7.45 -14.80
CA PHE A 19 7.47 -8.82 -15.29
C PHE A 19 8.13 -9.86 -14.37
N ALA A 20 9.08 -9.42 -13.53
CA ALA A 20 9.68 -10.23 -12.48
C ALA A 20 9.29 -9.63 -11.12
N ALA A 21 8.11 -10.01 -10.64
CA ALA A 21 7.67 -9.65 -9.30
C ALA A 21 8.68 -10.17 -8.27
N ASP A 22 9.41 -9.26 -7.63
CA ASP A 22 10.30 -9.58 -6.53
C ASP A 22 9.52 -9.68 -5.21
N ASP A 23 10.15 -10.22 -4.17
CA ASP A 23 9.53 -10.31 -2.83
C ASP A 23 9.02 -8.95 -2.34
N ASN A 24 9.68 -7.87 -2.76
CA ASN A 24 9.31 -6.51 -2.38
C ASN A 24 8.04 -6.03 -3.09
N TYR A 25 7.87 -6.36 -4.37
CA TYR A 25 6.65 -6.15 -5.13
C TYR A 25 5.47 -6.87 -4.47
N PHE A 26 5.64 -8.13 -4.09
CA PHE A 26 4.57 -8.87 -3.39
C PHE A 26 4.23 -8.25 -2.03
N LYS A 27 5.23 -7.84 -1.24
CA LYS A 27 4.99 -7.10 0.02
C LYS A 27 4.22 -5.81 -0.22
N MET A 28 4.57 -5.04 -1.26
CA MET A 28 3.88 -3.81 -1.62
C MET A 28 2.43 -4.08 -2.02
N VAL A 29 2.19 -5.03 -2.92
CA VAL A 29 0.84 -5.40 -3.38
C VAL A 29 -0.02 -5.91 -2.22
N LEU A 30 0.52 -6.76 -1.35
CA LEU A 30 -0.19 -7.24 -0.16
C LEU A 30 -0.51 -6.09 0.81
N SER A 31 0.40 -5.13 1.00
CA SER A 31 0.16 -3.95 1.82
C SER A 31 -0.97 -3.07 1.27
N LEU A 32 -0.99 -2.86 -0.05
CA LEU A 32 -2.06 -2.14 -0.76
C LEU A 32 -3.39 -2.86 -0.62
N ASN A 33 -3.42 -4.17 -0.87
CA ASN A 33 -4.62 -4.97 -0.76
C ASN A 33 -5.18 -4.95 0.67
N SER A 34 -4.32 -5.08 1.69
CA SER A 34 -4.73 -4.98 3.10
C SER A 34 -5.30 -3.61 3.46
N THR A 35 -4.80 -2.55 2.83
CA THR A 35 -5.27 -1.17 3.04
C THR A 35 -6.62 -0.94 2.36
N MET A 36 -6.79 -1.44 1.15
CA MET A 36 -8.06 -1.39 0.39
C MET A 36 -9.17 -2.20 1.07
N PHE A 37 -8.85 -3.39 1.58
CA PHE A 37 -9.78 -4.18 2.38
C PHE A 37 -10.24 -3.42 3.64
N LYS A 38 -9.30 -2.74 4.33
CA LYS A 38 -9.63 -1.90 5.49
C LYS A 38 -10.50 -0.70 5.11
N GLN A 39 -10.30 -0.07 3.95
CA GLN A 39 -11.18 1.00 3.47
C GLN A 39 -12.58 0.51 3.11
N THR A 40 -12.71 -0.72 2.60
CA THR A 40 -14.02 -1.30 2.25
C THR A 40 -14.83 -1.66 3.50
N ILE A 41 -14.15 -2.07 4.58
CA ILE A 41 -14.77 -2.35 5.88
C ILE A 41 -15.14 -1.06 6.62
N VAL A 42 -14.40 0.03 6.40
CA VAL A 42 -14.63 1.33 7.07
C VAL A 42 -15.13 2.35 6.05
N ARG A 43 -16.39 2.19 5.65
CA ARG A 43 -17.09 3.06 4.68
C ARG A 43 -17.21 4.53 5.11
N ASP A 44 -17.10 4.79 6.42
CA ASP A 44 -17.30 6.12 7.02
C ASP A 44 -16.04 6.62 7.77
N PHE A 45 -14.88 6.67 7.11
CA PHE A 45 -13.77 7.45 7.67
C PHE A 45 -14.07 8.94 7.52
N PRO A 46 -14.17 9.71 8.63
CA PRO A 46 -14.45 11.14 8.57
C PRO A 46 -13.32 11.83 7.79
N HIS A 47 -13.70 12.47 6.68
CA HIS A 47 -12.75 13.20 5.86
C HIS A 47 -12.20 14.40 6.66
N GLY A 48 -10.88 14.50 6.75
CA GLY A 48 -10.22 15.69 7.32
C GLY A 48 -9.70 15.58 8.75
N VAL A 49 -9.81 14.44 9.44
CA VAL A 49 -9.13 14.25 10.73
C VAL A 49 -8.11 13.12 10.62
N HIS A 50 -6.94 13.42 10.06
CA HIS A 50 -5.79 12.55 10.20
C HIS A 50 -5.28 12.63 11.64
N LYS A 51 -5.95 11.92 12.55
CA LYS A 51 -5.54 11.79 13.96
C LYS A 51 -4.10 11.26 14.08
N TYR A 52 -3.60 10.59 13.03
CA TYR A 52 -2.31 9.92 13.00
C TYR A 52 -1.42 10.44 11.88
N LYS A 53 -0.17 10.76 12.25
CA LYS A 53 0.87 11.15 11.30
C LYS A 53 1.38 9.97 10.47
N PHE A 54 1.29 8.75 10.98
CA PHE A 54 1.74 7.54 10.31
C PHE A 54 0.63 6.49 10.22
N LEU A 55 0.60 5.74 9.11
CA LEU A 55 -0.36 4.65 8.88
C LEU A 55 -0.27 3.54 9.94
N LYS A 56 0.93 3.32 10.50
CA LYS A 56 1.17 2.33 11.56
C LYS A 56 0.38 2.64 12.83
N ASP A 57 0.27 3.92 13.18
CA ASP A 57 -0.46 4.35 14.38
C ASP A 57 -1.96 4.19 14.20
N ALA A 58 -2.47 4.46 12.99
CA ALA A 58 -3.86 4.22 12.63
C ALA A 58 -4.22 2.72 12.67
N GLN A 59 -3.32 1.84 12.20
CA GLN A 59 -3.53 0.39 12.27
C GLN A 59 -3.59 -0.11 13.72
N LYS A 60 -2.72 0.39 14.59
CA LYS A 60 -2.70 0.01 16.01
C LYS A 60 -3.98 0.41 16.75
N GLU A 61 -4.54 1.58 16.46
CA GLU A 61 -5.83 1.96 17.05
C GLU A 61 -6.98 1.09 16.53
N MET A 62 -7.00 0.79 15.23
CA MET A 62 -8.01 -0.10 14.64
C MET A 62 -7.96 -1.50 15.26
N GLU A 63 -6.76 -2.07 15.45
CA GLU A 63 -6.57 -3.37 16.11
C GLU A 63 -7.08 -3.35 17.55
N ASN A 64 -6.78 -2.30 18.32
CA ASN A 64 -7.28 -2.14 19.69
C ASN A 64 -8.81 -2.01 19.74
N TRP A 65 -9.41 -1.34 18.77
CA TRP A 65 -10.86 -1.19 18.69
C TRP A 65 -11.54 -2.54 18.38
N LEU A 66 -10.98 -3.32 17.45
CA LEU A 66 -11.47 -4.67 17.15
C LEU A 66 -11.36 -5.59 18.36
N MET A 67 -10.23 -5.57 19.07
CA MET A 67 -9.99 -6.39 20.27
C MET A 67 -10.93 -6.05 21.43
N LYS A 68 -11.33 -4.78 21.59
CA LYS A 68 -12.30 -4.37 22.63
C LYS A 68 -13.75 -4.72 22.32
N ARG A 69 -14.03 -5.08 21.06
CA ARG A 69 -15.38 -5.36 20.57
C ARG A 69 -15.66 -6.87 20.44
N ALA A 70 -14.62 -7.70 20.55
CA ALA A 70 -14.70 -9.15 20.71
C ALA A 70 -14.88 -9.51 22.18
#